data_AF-A0A2N2WTS0-F1
#
_entry.id   AF-A0A2N2WTS0-F1
#
_cell.length_a   1.000
_cell.length_b   1.000
_cell.length_c   1.000
_cell.angle_alpha   90.00
_cell.angle_beta   90.00
_cell.angle_gamma   90.00
#
_symmetry.space_group_name_H-M   'P 1'
#
loop_
_entity.id
_entity.type
_entity.pdbx_description
1 polymer ?
#
loop_
_entity_poly.entity_id
_entity_poly.type
_entity_poly.pdbx_seq_one_letter_code
_entity_poly.pdbx_strand_id
1 'polypeptide(L)'
;MKTNKILSAILIGALSITAISCNKDSAFADLSVSNQNEVLVTAAEAVTITGMQENSVILYAGQTINVGTISFNEIDTDNNNIKDALKATYTLTNGWEISDVALWIGSSLSTLPANKAGNPVIGQFPFKTGSFNGSNEYSIVIPFSYLNYVTGDVPVNYYVAAHATVKKLNGTTYQSETAWGSGLRIVSKGNWATYFSITLSKDVVKEPEVSNTETAFAYSPTYSSTFESITGNNERWGWSNGPLYAGTYNFTIYAGAGNNDISKGKAVGVLTVVYNGSSALVSYNLNFPYKLKEAHLYAGNSVLPVNKQEKYVTAPGQYPNVDSTLDSSSHSYNVTGLSGQIYIVAHATVSGF
;
A
#
# COMPACT_ATOMS: atom_id res chain seq x y z
N MET A 1 -85.88 -0.91 -41.09
CA MET A 1 -85.65 0.52 -41.35
C MET A 1 -84.16 0.75 -41.51
N LYS A 2 -83.80 1.46 -42.57
CA LYS A 2 -82.48 2.08 -42.84
C LYS A 2 -81.95 2.80 -41.58
N THR A 3 -80.67 2.75 -41.24
CA THR A 3 -79.52 3.64 -41.60
C THR A 3 -78.74 3.80 -40.26
N ASN A 4 -77.46 4.09 -40.09
CA ASN A 4 -76.42 4.72 -40.89
C ASN A 4 -75.07 4.43 -40.22
N LYS A 5 -73.99 4.51 -41.02
CA LYS A 5 -72.60 4.63 -40.57
C LYS A 5 -72.40 5.94 -39.77
N ILE A 6 -71.36 6.01 -38.93
CA ILE A 6 -70.28 7.04 -38.99
C ILE A 6 -69.22 6.75 -37.90
N LEU A 7 -67.97 6.77 -38.34
CA LEU A 7 -66.72 6.80 -37.56
C LEU A 7 -66.61 8.09 -36.74
N SER A 8 -65.95 8.04 -35.59
CA SER A 8 -65.09 9.14 -35.13
C SER A 8 -63.92 8.59 -34.33
N ALA A 9 -62.73 9.00 -34.75
CA ALA A 9 -61.44 8.76 -34.11
C ALA A 9 -61.08 9.93 -33.17
N ILE A 10 -59.91 9.84 -32.53
CA ILE A 10 -59.15 10.82 -31.70
C ILE A 10 -59.29 10.53 -30.19
N LEU A 11 -58.27 10.56 -29.33
CA LEU A 11 -56.79 10.42 -29.30
C LEU A 11 -56.44 10.60 -27.80
N ILE A 12 -55.26 10.14 -27.37
CA ILE A 12 -54.50 10.53 -26.15
C ILE A 12 -54.78 9.70 -24.88
N GLY A 13 -53.72 9.06 -24.38
CA GLY A 13 -53.65 8.57 -23.01
C GLY A 13 -52.69 7.39 -22.82
N ALA A 14 -51.39 7.58 -23.08
CA ALA A 14 -50.37 6.63 -22.67
C ALA A 14 -50.23 6.65 -21.13
N LEU A 15 -50.39 5.50 -20.47
CA LEU A 15 -49.75 5.24 -19.19
C LEU A 15 -49.30 3.77 -19.17
N SER A 16 -48.03 3.58 -19.51
CA SER A 16 -47.28 2.35 -19.34
C SER A 16 -47.17 2.02 -17.86
N ILE A 17 -47.77 0.90 -17.44
CA ILE A 17 -47.56 0.31 -16.12
C ILE A 17 -46.27 -0.51 -16.22
N THR A 18 -45.20 -0.03 -15.60
CA THR A 18 -44.05 -0.86 -15.23
C THR A 18 -43.67 -0.59 -13.78
N ALA A 19 -43.03 -1.60 -13.21
CA ALA A 19 -42.32 -1.62 -11.93
C ALA A 19 -43.20 -2.09 -10.73
N ILE A 20 -42.76 -2.97 -9.82
CA ILE A 20 -41.43 -3.53 -9.51
C ILE A 20 -41.60 -5.02 -9.15
N SER A 21 -40.83 -5.88 -9.81
CA SER A 21 -40.50 -7.22 -9.31
C SER A 21 -39.49 -7.09 -8.18
N CYS A 22 -39.78 -7.78 -7.08
CA CYS A 22 -38.92 -7.91 -5.91
C CYS A 22 -37.57 -8.52 -6.30
N ASN A 23 -36.48 -7.84 -6.02
CA ASN A 23 -35.18 -8.47 -5.80
C ASN A 23 -34.59 -7.88 -4.50
N LYS A 24 -34.42 -8.74 -3.50
CA LYS A 24 -33.51 -8.49 -2.38
C LYS A 24 -32.11 -8.68 -2.92
N ASP A 25 -31.44 -7.59 -3.26
CA ASP A 25 -30.01 -7.62 -3.52
C ASP A 25 -29.28 -6.82 -2.43
N SER A 26 -28.33 -7.52 -1.81
CA SER A 26 -27.41 -7.06 -0.79
C SER A 26 -26.53 -5.95 -1.37
N ALA A 27 -26.84 -4.69 -1.08
CA ALA A 27 -25.98 -3.56 -1.42
C ALA A 27 -24.86 -3.39 -0.39
N PHE A 28 -23.88 -4.31 -0.43
CA PHE A 28 -22.52 -4.06 0.06
C PHE A 28 -21.57 -4.41 -1.08
N ALA A 29 -21.51 -3.54 -2.08
CA ALA A 29 -20.47 -3.58 -3.09
C ALA A 29 -20.14 -2.15 -3.49
N ASP A 30 -18.86 -1.84 -3.33
CA ASP A 30 -18.13 -0.75 -3.96
C ASP A 30 -18.35 0.68 -3.43
N LEU A 31 -17.52 1.04 -2.44
CA LEU A 31 -17.04 2.41 -2.27
C LEU A 31 -15.53 2.36 -2.09
N SER A 32 -14.84 2.41 -3.24
CA SER A 32 -13.42 2.74 -3.33
C SER A 32 -13.17 4.13 -2.71
N VAL A 33 -12.41 4.16 -1.60
CA VAL A 33 -11.93 5.41 -0.99
C VAL A 33 -10.58 5.75 -1.59
N SER A 34 -10.54 6.90 -2.24
CA SER A 34 -9.38 7.51 -2.87
C SER A 34 -8.28 7.90 -1.87
N ASN A 35 -7.05 7.59 -2.23
CA ASN A 35 -5.77 7.98 -1.62
C ASN A 35 -5.69 9.44 -1.15
N GLN A 36 -5.26 9.65 0.09
CA GLN A 36 -4.24 10.64 0.51
C GLN A 36 -3.81 10.34 1.97
N ASN A 37 -2.77 9.51 2.15
CA ASN A 37 -1.78 9.60 3.24
C ASN A 37 -0.82 8.40 3.15
N GLU A 38 0.12 8.47 2.21
CA GLU A 38 1.32 7.64 2.30
C GLU A 38 2.22 8.22 3.40
N VAL A 39 2.14 7.64 4.59
CA VAL A 39 3.24 7.75 5.56
C VAL A 39 4.39 6.95 4.95
N LEU A 40 5.53 7.60 4.71
CA LEU A 40 6.78 6.97 4.29
C LEU A 40 7.17 5.87 5.30
N VAL A 41 6.73 4.66 5.01
CA VAL A 41 7.34 3.45 5.52
C VAL A 41 8.65 3.33 4.75
N THR A 42 9.80 3.46 5.41
CA THR A 42 11.05 2.97 4.84
C THR A 42 10.93 1.45 4.83
N ALA A 43 10.28 0.89 3.81
CA ALA A 43 10.48 -0.50 3.45
C ALA A 43 11.98 -0.64 3.16
N ALA A 44 12.65 -1.59 3.81
CA ALA A 44 13.94 -2.01 3.29
C ALA A 44 13.67 -2.54 1.87
N GLU A 45 14.35 -1.98 0.86
CA GLU A 45 14.14 -2.40 -0.52
C GLU A 45 14.43 -3.91 -0.63
N ALA A 46 13.45 -4.68 -1.11
CA ALA A 46 13.54 -6.14 -1.19
C ALA A 46 14.69 -6.63 -2.11
N VAL A 47 15.01 -5.85 -3.13
CA VAL A 47 16.25 -6.01 -3.89
C VAL A 47 17.33 -5.13 -3.27
N THR A 48 18.54 -5.67 -3.11
CA THR A 48 19.74 -4.91 -2.73
C THR A 48 20.91 -5.27 -3.64
N ILE A 49 21.81 -4.33 -3.92
CA ILE A 49 23.09 -4.68 -4.57
C ILE A 49 24.14 -4.89 -3.49
N THR A 50 24.81 -6.05 -3.51
CA THR A 50 25.71 -6.46 -2.43
C THR A 50 26.85 -5.44 -2.26
N GLY A 51 26.90 -4.80 -1.09
CA GLY A 51 27.93 -3.82 -0.74
C GLY A 51 27.62 -2.37 -1.14
N MET A 52 26.39 -2.05 -1.56
CA MET A 52 25.97 -0.68 -1.88
C MET A 52 24.73 -0.25 -1.10
N GLN A 53 24.61 1.06 -0.89
CA GLN A 53 23.48 1.69 -0.22
C GLN A 53 22.30 1.96 -1.18
N GLU A 54 22.60 2.06 -2.47
CA GLU A 54 21.62 2.30 -3.53
C GLU A 54 21.44 1.03 -4.36
N ASN A 55 20.23 0.83 -4.87
CA ASN A 55 19.91 -0.24 -5.81
C ASN A 55 20.40 0.01 -7.24
N SER A 56 21.55 0.67 -7.37
CA SER A 56 22.15 0.98 -8.66
C SER A 56 23.67 0.84 -8.66
N VAL A 57 24.22 0.49 -9.82
CA VAL A 57 25.66 0.61 -10.11
C VAL A 57 25.90 1.59 -11.24
N ILE A 58 27.07 2.24 -11.20
CA ILE A 58 27.56 3.06 -12.29
C ILE A 58 27.72 2.19 -13.54
N LEU A 59 27.31 2.72 -14.70
CA LEU A 59 27.57 2.14 -16.00
C LEU A 59 28.83 2.82 -16.58
N TYR A 60 29.92 2.04 -16.71
CA TYR A 60 31.18 2.54 -17.26
C TYR A 60 31.32 2.16 -18.73
N ALA A 61 31.48 3.16 -19.60
CA ALA A 61 31.89 2.98 -20.99
C ALA A 61 33.41 3.11 -21.14
N GLY A 62 34.01 2.38 -22.08
CA GLY A 62 35.46 2.46 -22.33
C GLY A 62 36.30 2.23 -21.06
N GLN A 63 35.86 1.34 -20.17
CA GLN A 63 36.44 1.01 -18.85
C GLN A 63 36.39 2.10 -17.76
N THR A 64 36.26 3.38 -18.11
CA THR A 64 36.48 4.48 -17.13
C THR A 64 35.48 5.63 -17.24
N ILE A 65 34.72 5.73 -18.32
CA ILE A 65 33.80 6.84 -18.56
C ILE A 65 32.46 6.52 -17.91
N ASN A 66 32.08 7.25 -16.86
CA ASN A 66 30.73 7.15 -16.31
C ASN A 66 29.73 7.71 -17.35
N VAL A 67 28.84 6.84 -17.84
CA VAL A 67 27.81 7.21 -18.82
C VAL A 67 26.40 7.22 -18.22
N GLY A 68 26.24 6.77 -16.97
CA GLY A 68 24.93 6.58 -16.35
C GLY A 68 24.94 5.50 -15.29
N THR A 69 23.78 4.90 -15.05
CA THR A 69 23.58 3.83 -14.07
C THR A 69 22.71 2.71 -14.63
N ILE A 70 22.77 1.55 -13.98
CA ILE A 70 21.78 0.48 -14.06
C ILE A 70 21.21 0.27 -12.65
N SER A 71 19.89 0.33 -12.51
CA SER A 71 19.18 0.12 -11.25
C SER A 71 18.20 -1.05 -11.31
N PHE A 72 17.84 -1.59 -10.15
CA PHE A 72 16.92 -2.73 -10.03
C PHE A 72 15.80 -2.42 -9.05
N ASN A 73 14.57 -2.72 -9.44
CA ASN A 73 13.39 -2.57 -8.59
C ASN A 73 12.46 -3.76 -8.79
N GLU A 74 11.85 -4.25 -7.72
CA GLU A 74 10.78 -5.23 -7.83
C GLU A 74 9.47 -4.56 -8.22
N ILE A 75 8.74 -5.15 -9.15
CA ILE A 75 7.49 -4.62 -9.68
C ILE A 75 6.41 -5.69 -9.64
N ASP A 76 5.16 -5.23 -9.57
CA ASP A 76 3.95 -6.01 -9.78
C ASP A 76 3.49 -5.79 -11.24
N THR A 77 3.51 -6.84 -12.06
CA THR A 77 3.17 -6.75 -13.49
C THR A 77 1.70 -6.96 -13.82
N ASP A 78 0.90 -7.49 -12.88
CA ASP A 78 -0.52 -7.81 -13.09
C ASP A 78 -1.49 -7.01 -12.18
N ASN A 79 -0.94 -6.15 -11.32
CA ASN A 79 -1.65 -5.29 -10.37
C ASN A 79 -2.45 -6.07 -9.30
N ASN A 80 -1.96 -7.25 -8.89
CA ASN A 80 -2.56 -8.04 -7.82
C ASN A 80 -2.01 -7.69 -6.42
N ASN A 81 -1.18 -6.64 -6.32
CA ASN A 81 -0.41 -6.20 -5.15
C ASN A 81 0.67 -7.20 -4.67
N ILE A 82 1.12 -8.11 -5.54
CA ILE A 82 2.20 -9.07 -5.29
C ILE A 82 3.27 -8.85 -6.36
N LYS A 83 4.47 -8.48 -5.93
CA LYS A 83 5.64 -8.34 -6.81
C LYS A 83 5.97 -9.70 -7.44
N ASP A 84 6.11 -9.72 -8.76
CA ASP A 84 6.28 -10.93 -9.56
C ASP A 84 7.41 -10.82 -10.59
N ALA A 85 8.06 -9.65 -10.68
CA ALA A 85 9.17 -9.42 -11.57
C ALA A 85 10.20 -8.42 -11.03
N LEU A 86 11.43 -8.55 -11.54
CA LEU A 86 12.51 -7.60 -11.33
C LEU A 86 12.63 -6.69 -12.57
N LYS A 87 12.56 -5.38 -12.37
CA LYS A 87 12.77 -4.36 -13.41
C LYS A 87 14.20 -3.82 -13.33
N ALA A 88 14.99 -4.08 -14.36
CA ALA A 88 16.34 -3.53 -14.52
C ALA A 88 16.28 -2.29 -15.44
N THR A 89 16.70 -1.12 -14.94
CA THR A 89 16.57 0.16 -15.65
C THR A 89 17.94 0.77 -15.92
N TYR A 90 18.29 0.93 -17.19
CA TYR A 90 19.48 1.65 -17.65
C TYR A 90 19.12 3.12 -17.82
N THR A 91 19.83 4.02 -17.14
CA THR A 91 19.61 5.47 -17.25
C THR A 91 20.94 6.15 -17.57
N LEU A 92 21.05 6.73 -18.77
CA LEU A 92 22.23 7.45 -19.21
C LEU A 92 22.13 8.93 -18.91
N THR A 93 23.29 9.55 -18.68
CA THR A 93 23.42 10.97 -18.31
C THR A 93 24.36 11.68 -19.27
N ASN A 94 24.47 13.00 -19.15
CA ASN A 94 25.47 13.81 -19.87
C ASN A 94 25.41 13.66 -21.40
N GLY A 95 24.22 13.49 -21.98
CA GLY A 95 23.99 13.42 -23.42
C GLY A 95 24.40 12.10 -24.08
N TRP A 96 24.64 11.05 -23.29
CA TRP A 96 24.78 9.69 -23.81
C TRP A 96 23.41 9.06 -24.10
N GLU A 97 23.34 8.25 -25.15
CA GLU A 97 22.17 7.52 -25.61
C GLU A 97 22.47 6.03 -25.74
N ILE A 98 21.53 5.20 -25.32
CA ILE A 98 21.54 3.75 -25.45
C ILE A 98 21.16 3.41 -26.90
N SER A 99 21.97 2.57 -27.53
CA SER A 99 21.68 2.02 -28.86
C SER A 99 21.37 0.53 -28.83
N ASP A 100 21.79 -0.18 -27.77
CA ASP A 100 21.49 -1.59 -27.54
C ASP A 100 21.77 -1.94 -26.06
N VAL A 101 21.01 -2.85 -25.48
CA VAL A 101 21.26 -3.42 -24.14
C VAL A 101 21.26 -4.94 -24.18
N ALA A 102 22.08 -5.54 -23.33
CA ALA A 102 22.07 -6.97 -23.08
C ALA A 102 22.33 -7.20 -21.59
N LEU A 103 21.49 -8.03 -20.96
CA LEU A 103 21.54 -8.35 -19.55
C LEU A 103 21.50 -9.86 -19.38
N TRP A 104 22.44 -10.35 -18.57
CA TRP A 104 22.38 -11.69 -18.01
C TRP A 104 22.26 -11.61 -16.49
N ILE A 105 21.44 -12.48 -15.93
CA ILE A 105 21.26 -12.66 -14.49
C ILE A 105 21.15 -14.16 -14.20
N GLY A 106 21.84 -14.64 -13.17
CA GLY A 106 21.81 -16.06 -12.81
C GLY A 106 22.32 -16.34 -11.39
N SER A 107 21.92 -17.48 -10.82
CA SER A 107 22.31 -17.89 -9.45
C SER A 107 23.77 -18.36 -9.33
N SER A 108 24.45 -18.58 -10.46
CA SER A 108 25.86 -18.96 -10.52
C SER A 108 26.52 -18.37 -11.76
N LEU A 109 27.74 -17.84 -11.62
CA LEU A 109 28.57 -17.42 -12.76
C LEU A 109 28.85 -18.55 -13.75
N SER A 110 28.71 -19.83 -13.36
CA SER A 110 28.87 -20.96 -14.26
C SER A 110 27.78 -21.05 -15.33
N THR A 111 26.64 -20.38 -15.15
CA THR A 111 25.55 -20.34 -16.15
C THR A 111 25.63 -19.12 -17.06
N LEU A 112 26.64 -18.27 -16.89
CA LEU A 112 26.93 -17.15 -17.77
C LEU A 112 27.31 -17.65 -19.17
N PRO A 113 26.61 -17.22 -20.24
CA PRO A 113 27.01 -17.54 -21.61
C PRO A 113 28.39 -16.97 -21.91
N ALA A 114 29.39 -17.84 -22.01
CA ALA A 114 30.79 -17.47 -22.17
C ALA A 114 31.50 -18.41 -23.16
N ASN A 115 32.57 -17.91 -23.79
CA ASN A 115 33.42 -18.73 -24.65
C ASN A 115 34.35 -19.64 -23.80
N LYS A 116 35.15 -20.49 -24.47
CA LYS A 116 36.09 -21.40 -23.80
C LYS A 116 37.10 -20.70 -22.86
N ALA A 117 37.38 -19.42 -23.09
CA ALA A 117 38.27 -18.61 -22.26
C ALA A 117 37.53 -17.85 -21.14
N GLY A 118 36.23 -18.11 -20.94
CA GLY A 118 35.39 -17.47 -19.92
C GLY A 118 34.90 -16.07 -20.27
N ASN A 119 35.20 -15.57 -21.48
CA ASN A 119 34.74 -14.24 -21.88
C ASN A 119 33.23 -14.29 -22.20
N PRO A 120 32.42 -13.37 -21.65
CA PRO A 120 30.99 -13.34 -21.94
C PRO A 120 30.70 -13.20 -23.43
N VAL A 121 29.73 -13.97 -23.92
CA VAL A 121 29.20 -13.89 -25.28
C VAL A 121 27.89 -13.11 -25.22
N ILE A 122 27.99 -11.79 -25.36
CA ILE A 122 26.86 -10.83 -25.23
C ILE A 122 25.67 -11.24 -26.11
N GLY A 123 25.92 -11.72 -27.34
CA GLY A 123 24.88 -12.17 -28.26
C GLY A 123 24.04 -13.37 -27.76
N GLN A 124 24.50 -14.07 -26.73
CA GLN A 124 23.79 -15.19 -26.09
C GLN A 124 23.08 -14.79 -24.78
N PHE A 125 23.09 -13.51 -24.42
CA PHE A 125 22.39 -13.06 -23.21
C PHE A 125 20.87 -13.24 -23.35
N PRO A 126 20.18 -13.72 -22.29
CA PRO A 126 18.74 -14.01 -22.34
C PRO A 126 17.88 -12.77 -22.56
N PHE A 127 18.25 -11.65 -21.93
CA PHE A 127 17.53 -10.39 -22.06
C PHE A 127 18.35 -9.45 -22.90
N LYS A 128 17.91 -9.16 -24.12
CA LYS A 128 18.61 -8.27 -25.03
C LYS A 128 17.64 -7.56 -25.93
N THR A 129 18.04 -6.37 -26.34
CA THR A 129 17.37 -5.66 -27.43
C THR A 129 18.02 -5.98 -28.77
N GLY A 130 17.36 -5.56 -29.84
CA GLY A 130 18.08 -5.25 -31.08
C GLY A 130 18.52 -3.79 -31.06
N SER A 131 19.37 -3.39 -32.00
CA SER A 131 19.78 -1.99 -32.10
C SER A 131 18.59 -1.06 -32.35
N PHE A 132 18.51 0.03 -31.59
CA PHE A 132 17.46 1.03 -31.73
C PHE A 132 18.02 2.46 -31.78
N ASN A 133 17.18 3.39 -32.24
CA ASN A 133 17.52 4.79 -32.28
C ASN A 133 17.51 5.34 -30.85
N GLY A 134 18.70 5.42 -30.25
CA GLY A 134 19.07 6.31 -29.14
C GLY A 134 17.97 6.64 -28.13
N SER A 135 18.04 6.05 -26.94
CA SER A 135 17.22 6.48 -25.78
C SER A 135 18.13 6.85 -24.61
N ASN A 136 17.75 7.80 -23.77
CA ASN A 136 18.45 8.04 -22.51
C ASN A 136 18.09 7.03 -21.42
N GLU A 137 16.98 6.30 -21.58
CA GLU A 137 16.53 5.30 -20.61
C GLU A 137 15.99 4.05 -21.31
N TYR A 138 16.25 2.88 -20.73
CA TYR A 138 15.66 1.63 -21.18
C TYR A 138 15.47 0.65 -20.01
N SER A 139 14.32 -0.03 -19.97
CA SER A 139 14.00 -1.00 -18.92
C SER A 139 13.84 -2.43 -19.47
N ILE A 140 14.35 -3.41 -18.73
CA ILE A 140 14.13 -4.84 -18.95
C ILE A 140 13.33 -5.39 -17.77
N VAL A 141 12.27 -6.14 -18.04
CA VAL A 141 11.50 -6.87 -17.02
C VAL A 141 11.91 -8.33 -17.03
N ILE A 142 12.32 -8.83 -15.85
CA ILE A 142 12.77 -10.20 -15.62
C ILE A 142 11.75 -10.88 -14.69
N PRO A 143 10.93 -11.82 -15.18
CA PRO A 143 9.97 -12.53 -14.33
C PRO A 143 10.68 -13.30 -13.21
N PHE A 144 10.12 -13.33 -12.00
CA PHE A 144 10.65 -14.14 -10.90
C PHE A 144 10.65 -15.64 -11.23
N SER A 145 9.69 -16.08 -12.05
CA SER A 145 9.65 -17.44 -12.60
C SER A 145 10.90 -17.79 -13.43
N TYR A 146 11.48 -16.83 -14.17
CA TYR A 146 12.74 -17.03 -14.88
C TYR A 146 13.91 -17.25 -13.91
N LEU A 147 13.93 -16.50 -12.80
CA LEU A 147 14.96 -16.59 -11.78
C LEU A 147 14.80 -17.81 -10.86
N ASN A 148 13.71 -18.57 -11.01
CA ASN A 148 13.23 -19.54 -10.03
C ASN A 148 13.19 -18.94 -8.62
N TYR A 149 12.87 -17.65 -8.53
CA TYR A 149 12.76 -16.93 -7.28
C TYR A 149 11.39 -17.18 -6.67
N VAL A 150 11.37 -17.60 -5.41
CA VAL A 150 10.16 -17.69 -4.59
C VAL A 150 10.39 -16.80 -3.39
N THR A 151 9.53 -15.81 -3.21
CA THR A 151 9.61 -14.88 -2.07
C THR A 151 9.55 -15.65 -0.77
N GLY A 152 10.53 -15.43 0.11
CA GLY A 152 10.66 -16.14 1.38
C GLY A 152 11.65 -15.47 2.32
N ASP A 153 11.74 -16.00 3.54
CA ASP A 153 12.53 -15.38 4.62
C ASP A 153 14.05 -15.53 4.43
N VAL A 154 14.50 -16.37 3.48
CA VAL A 154 15.91 -16.55 3.14
C VAL A 154 16.25 -15.70 1.91
N PRO A 155 17.15 -14.71 2.03
CA PRO A 155 17.60 -13.94 0.88
C PRO A 155 18.30 -14.81 -0.17
N VAL A 156 18.05 -14.52 -1.44
CA VAL A 156 18.61 -15.27 -2.58
C VAL A 156 19.54 -14.35 -3.37
N ASN A 157 20.76 -14.83 -3.62
CA ASN A 157 21.78 -14.07 -4.34
C ASN A 157 21.82 -14.43 -5.82
N TYR A 158 21.96 -13.41 -6.67
CA TYR A 158 22.13 -13.53 -8.11
C TYR A 158 23.36 -12.74 -8.56
N TYR A 159 24.01 -13.22 -9.61
CA TYR A 159 25.06 -12.51 -10.33
C TYR A 159 24.46 -11.85 -11.55
N VAL A 160 24.91 -10.64 -11.86
CA VAL A 160 24.41 -9.83 -12.97
C VAL A 160 25.57 -9.37 -13.84
N ALA A 161 25.42 -9.55 -15.15
CA ALA A 161 26.31 -9.00 -16.17
C ALA A 161 25.48 -8.06 -17.06
N ALA A 162 25.57 -6.75 -16.82
CA ALA A 162 24.80 -5.73 -17.51
C ALA A 162 25.67 -5.03 -18.56
N HIS A 163 25.33 -5.19 -19.83
CA HIS A 163 26.00 -4.58 -20.98
C HIS A 163 25.09 -3.58 -21.68
N ALA A 164 25.68 -2.51 -22.22
CA ALA A 164 25.02 -1.60 -23.13
C ALA A 164 25.98 -1.14 -24.24
N THR A 165 25.45 -0.90 -25.44
CA THR A 165 26.11 -0.10 -26.47
C THR A 165 25.57 1.31 -26.36
N VAL A 166 26.46 2.28 -26.15
CA VAL A 166 26.09 3.68 -25.93
C VAL A 166 26.73 4.57 -26.99
N LYS A 167 26.07 5.68 -27.31
CA LYS A 167 26.59 6.68 -28.24
C LYS A 167 26.37 8.09 -27.70
N LYS A 168 27.21 9.03 -28.10
CA LYS A 168 27.05 10.45 -27.77
C LYS A 168 27.39 11.31 -28.98
N LEU A 169 26.56 12.30 -29.25
CA LEU A 169 26.83 13.25 -30.32
C LEU A 169 28.03 14.13 -29.94
N ASN A 170 29.05 14.15 -30.80
CA ASN A 170 30.24 14.97 -30.69
C ASN A 170 30.37 15.84 -31.94
N GLY A 171 29.83 17.06 -31.86
CA GLY A 171 29.69 17.94 -33.02
C GLY A 171 28.67 17.37 -34.02
N THR A 172 29.14 16.86 -35.16
CA THR A 172 28.30 16.27 -36.21
C THR A 172 28.41 14.76 -36.32
N THR A 173 29.26 14.10 -35.52
CA THR A 173 29.46 12.65 -35.54
C THR A 173 29.11 12.03 -34.21
N TYR A 174 28.79 10.73 -34.20
CA TYR A 174 28.59 9.99 -32.96
C TYR A 174 29.88 9.29 -32.53
N GLN A 175 30.24 9.46 -31.26
CA GLN A 175 31.14 8.54 -30.57
C GLN A 175 30.32 7.36 -30.06
N SER A 176 30.76 6.12 -30.32
CA SER A 176 30.10 4.90 -29.82
C SER A 176 31.05 4.10 -28.93
N GLU A 177 30.53 3.57 -27.83
CA GLU A 177 31.27 2.79 -26.85
C GLU A 177 30.47 1.57 -26.40
N THR A 178 31.16 0.56 -25.85
CA THR A 178 30.51 -0.47 -25.03
C THR A 178 30.61 -0.09 -23.56
N ALA A 179 29.59 -0.43 -22.79
CA ALA A 179 29.47 -0.10 -21.38
C ALA A 179 29.10 -1.33 -20.56
N TRP A 180 29.64 -1.42 -19.34
CA TRP A 180 29.33 -2.47 -18.38
C TRP A 180 28.96 -1.87 -17.02
N GLY A 181 28.03 -2.53 -16.32
CA GLY A 181 27.73 -2.20 -14.92
C GLY A 181 28.95 -2.42 -14.04
N SER A 182 29.29 -1.44 -13.23
CA SER A 182 30.46 -1.46 -12.34
C SER A 182 30.44 -2.70 -11.44
N GLY A 183 31.57 -3.37 -11.33
CA GLY A 183 31.69 -4.61 -10.56
C GLY A 183 33.02 -5.31 -10.73
N LEU A 184 33.07 -6.58 -10.34
CA LEU A 184 34.26 -7.42 -10.43
C LEU A 184 34.47 -7.90 -11.87
N ARG A 185 35.73 -8.02 -12.29
CA ARG A 185 36.07 -8.55 -13.62
C ARG A 185 35.67 -10.02 -13.71
N ILE A 186 34.98 -10.39 -14.81
CA ILE A 186 34.56 -11.77 -15.07
C ILE A 186 35.77 -12.66 -15.38
N VAL A 187 36.73 -12.12 -16.15
CA VAL A 187 38.00 -12.79 -16.45
C VAL A 187 39.17 -11.86 -16.15
N SER A 188 40.30 -12.43 -15.70
CA SER A 188 41.53 -11.68 -15.45
C SER A 188 42.26 -11.25 -16.73
N LYS A 189 42.06 -11.99 -17.83
CA LYS A 189 42.65 -11.71 -19.15
C LYS A 189 41.62 -11.90 -20.24
N GLY A 190 41.43 -10.87 -21.08
CA GLY A 190 40.45 -10.88 -22.16
C GLY A 190 39.65 -9.59 -22.23
N ASN A 191 38.38 -9.71 -22.61
CA ASN A 191 37.47 -8.57 -22.69
C ASN A 191 37.25 -7.92 -21.32
N TRP A 192 36.71 -6.72 -21.37
CA TRP A 192 36.31 -5.80 -20.31
C TRP A 192 35.38 -6.21 -19.17
N ALA A 193 34.65 -7.30 -19.42
CA ALA A 193 33.35 -7.45 -18.82
C ALA A 193 33.43 -7.61 -17.30
N THR A 194 32.45 -7.00 -16.65
CA THR A 194 32.28 -7.02 -15.19
C THR A 194 30.95 -7.65 -14.83
N TYR A 195 30.88 -8.13 -13.60
CA TYR A 195 29.65 -8.57 -12.96
C TYR A 195 29.55 -7.98 -11.56
N PHE A 196 28.33 -7.86 -11.07
CA PHE A 196 28.03 -7.53 -9.67
C PHE A 196 26.98 -8.50 -9.15
N SER A 197 26.75 -8.48 -7.84
CA SER A 197 25.78 -9.36 -7.20
C SER A 197 24.61 -8.55 -6.68
N ILE A 198 23.41 -9.06 -6.89
CA ILE A 198 22.18 -8.55 -6.26
C ILE A 198 21.62 -9.62 -5.32
N THR A 199 20.88 -9.18 -4.33
CA THR A 199 20.19 -10.04 -3.38
C THR A 199 18.70 -9.69 -3.46
N LEU A 200 17.87 -10.69 -3.75
CA LEU A 200 16.41 -10.59 -3.61
C LEU A 200 16.01 -11.17 -2.25
N SER A 201 15.20 -10.43 -1.52
CA SER A 201 14.72 -10.80 -0.19
C SER A 201 13.25 -10.45 -0.09
N LYS A 202 12.52 -11.12 0.80
CA LYS A 202 11.17 -10.68 1.13
C LYS A 202 11.24 -9.24 1.65
N ASP A 203 10.33 -8.39 1.18
CA ASP A 203 10.12 -7.06 1.76
C ASP A 203 9.99 -7.23 3.27
N VAL A 204 10.99 -6.79 4.02
CA VAL A 204 10.85 -6.68 5.46
C VAL A 204 10.04 -5.42 5.67
N VAL A 205 8.72 -5.58 5.67
CA VAL A 205 7.86 -4.68 6.42
C VAL A 205 8.34 -4.81 7.86
N LYS A 206 9.24 -3.92 8.27
CA LYS A 206 9.73 -3.88 9.64
C LYS A 206 8.53 -3.42 10.47
N GLU A 207 7.71 -4.38 10.90
CA GLU A 207 6.84 -4.19 12.04
C GLU A 207 7.75 -3.60 13.13
N PRO A 208 7.45 -2.41 13.68
CA PRO A 208 8.28 -1.85 14.73
C PRO A 208 8.37 -2.89 15.84
N GLU A 209 9.57 -3.44 16.03
CA GLU A 209 9.94 -4.36 17.11
C GLU A 209 9.94 -3.58 18.42
N VAL A 210 8.78 -3.08 18.88
CA VAL A 210 8.64 -2.48 20.20
C VAL A 210 7.21 -2.66 20.73
N SER A 211 7.10 -3.31 21.89
CA SER A 211 5.85 -3.65 22.60
C SER A 211 5.17 -2.45 23.29
N ASN A 212 5.36 -1.24 22.77
CA ASN A 212 4.72 -0.06 23.36
C ASN A 212 3.29 0.03 22.85
N THR A 213 2.35 0.06 23.79
CA THR A 213 0.94 0.31 23.50
C THR A 213 0.56 1.71 23.91
N GLU A 214 -0.33 2.32 23.15
CA GLU A 214 -0.93 3.62 23.46
C GLU A 214 -2.43 3.48 23.63
N THR A 215 -2.98 4.29 24.53
CA THR A 215 -4.43 4.46 24.68
C THR A 215 -4.95 5.32 23.52
N ALA A 216 -6.05 4.91 22.89
CA ALA A 216 -6.67 5.61 21.78
C ALA A 216 -8.19 5.78 21.95
N PHE A 217 -8.72 6.89 21.46
CA PHE A 217 -10.15 7.16 21.40
C PHE A 217 -10.58 7.71 20.05
N ALA A 218 -11.81 7.41 19.64
CA ALA A 218 -12.43 7.99 18.46
C ALA A 218 -12.91 9.43 18.72
N TYR A 219 -12.60 10.33 17.78
CA TYR A 219 -12.89 11.76 17.84
C TYR A 219 -13.42 12.31 16.52
N SER A 220 -14.29 13.30 16.62
CA SER A 220 -14.73 14.18 15.55
C SER A 220 -14.95 15.59 16.11
N PRO A 221 -14.49 16.65 15.43
CA PRO A 221 -14.71 18.02 15.87
C PRO A 221 -16.19 18.41 15.93
N THR A 222 -17.06 17.69 15.21
CA THR A 222 -18.49 17.99 15.13
C THR A 222 -19.30 17.31 16.24
N TYR A 223 -18.90 16.12 16.67
CA TYR A 223 -19.73 15.24 17.48
C TYR A 223 -19.14 14.89 18.85
N SER A 224 -17.85 15.17 19.08
CA SER A 224 -17.17 14.73 20.31
C SER A 224 -17.34 15.74 21.44
N SER A 225 -17.75 15.24 22.61
CA SER A 225 -17.65 15.93 23.89
C SER A 225 -16.63 15.23 24.78
N THR A 226 -15.78 15.99 25.50
CA THR A 226 -14.77 15.40 26.38
C THR A 226 -15.42 14.81 27.63
N PHE A 227 -14.80 13.79 28.22
CA PHE A 227 -15.26 13.27 29.51
C PHE A 227 -15.28 14.35 30.60
N GLU A 228 -14.34 15.28 30.57
CA GLU A 228 -14.30 16.43 31.49
C GLU A 228 -15.53 17.33 31.33
N SER A 229 -15.94 17.68 30.10
CA SER A 229 -17.11 18.53 29.89
C SER A 229 -18.42 17.85 30.30
N ILE A 230 -18.47 16.51 30.26
CA ILE A 230 -19.64 15.71 30.63
C ILE A 230 -19.71 15.48 32.14
N THR A 231 -18.58 15.17 32.78
CA THR A 231 -18.53 14.72 34.18
C THR A 231 -18.10 15.80 35.17
N GLY A 232 -17.51 16.90 34.68
CA GLY A 232 -16.84 17.91 35.50
C GLY A 232 -15.51 17.44 36.11
N ASN A 233 -14.98 16.30 35.68
CA ASN A 233 -13.77 15.68 36.21
C ASN A 233 -12.81 15.29 35.08
N ASN A 234 -11.52 15.59 35.24
CA ASN A 234 -10.45 15.30 34.28
C ASN A 234 -9.56 14.10 34.68
N GLU A 235 -10.11 13.15 35.45
CA GLU A 235 -9.42 11.90 35.84
C GLU A 235 -8.96 11.06 34.64
N ARG A 236 -9.63 11.19 33.49
CA ARG A 236 -9.28 10.48 32.25
C ARG A 236 -9.66 11.30 31.02
N TRP A 237 -8.76 11.34 30.05
CA TRP A 237 -9.05 11.89 28.73
C TRP A 237 -9.82 10.88 27.87
N GLY A 238 -10.56 11.38 26.90
CA GLY A 238 -11.39 10.61 26.00
C GLY A 238 -12.66 11.36 25.63
N TRP A 239 -13.35 10.84 24.62
CA TRP A 239 -14.53 11.48 24.03
C TRP A 239 -15.73 10.55 23.99
N SER A 240 -16.90 11.14 24.18
CA SER A 240 -18.17 10.56 23.75
C SER A 240 -18.62 11.24 22.47
N ASN A 241 -19.08 10.45 21.51
CA ASN A 241 -19.47 10.88 20.17
C ASN A 241 -20.98 10.82 20.00
N GLY A 242 -21.63 11.97 19.89
CA GLY A 242 -23.06 12.07 19.67
C GLY A 242 -23.62 13.43 20.06
N PRO A 243 -24.94 13.63 19.96
CA PRO A 243 -25.95 12.63 19.58
C PRO A 243 -25.87 12.23 18.09
N LEU A 244 -26.02 10.94 17.81
CA LEU A 244 -26.07 10.38 16.45
C LEU A 244 -27.48 9.87 16.14
N TYR A 245 -27.98 10.20 14.95
CA TYR A 245 -29.22 9.66 14.39
C TYR A 245 -28.90 8.50 13.44
N ALA A 246 -29.93 7.86 12.87
CA ALA A 246 -29.69 6.85 11.84
C ALA A 246 -28.86 7.43 10.68
N GLY A 247 -27.79 6.75 10.30
CA GLY A 247 -26.82 7.21 9.33
C GLY A 247 -25.48 6.50 9.45
N THR A 248 -24.53 6.94 8.63
CA THR A 248 -23.14 6.47 8.63
C THR A 248 -22.22 7.60 9.06
N TYR A 249 -21.34 7.32 10.01
CA TYR A 249 -20.42 8.29 10.60
C TYR A 249 -19.01 7.75 10.63
N ASN A 250 -18.03 8.63 10.44
CA ASN A 250 -16.61 8.32 10.55
C ASN A 250 -15.96 9.23 11.60
N PHE A 251 -15.18 8.64 12.49
CA PHE A 251 -14.42 9.32 13.53
C PHE A 251 -12.96 8.93 13.40
N THR A 252 -12.04 9.88 13.52
CA THR A 252 -10.62 9.58 13.56
C THR A 252 -10.26 8.97 14.91
N ILE A 253 -9.51 7.87 14.91
CA ILE A 253 -8.99 7.27 16.14
C ILE A 253 -7.63 7.92 16.44
N TYR A 254 -7.53 8.62 17.56
CA TYR A 254 -6.30 9.25 18.02
C TYR A 254 -5.71 8.49 19.21
N ALA A 255 -4.47 8.02 19.05
CA ALA A 255 -3.67 7.42 20.11
C ALA A 255 -2.80 8.47 20.82
N GLY A 256 -2.62 8.35 22.12
CA GLY A 256 -1.73 9.23 22.91
C GLY A 256 -2.21 10.69 23.03
N ALA A 257 -3.48 10.99 22.78
CA ALA A 257 -4.04 12.35 22.84
C ALA A 257 -4.39 12.79 24.27
N GLY A 258 -3.44 12.64 25.19
CA GLY A 258 -3.59 12.98 26.60
C GLY A 258 -4.10 14.41 26.81
N ASN A 259 -4.93 14.60 27.85
CA ASN A 259 -5.66 15.85 28.11
C ASN A 259 -6.60 16.30 26.97
N ASN A 260 -7.03 15.36 26.11
CA ASN A 260 -7.88 15.63 24.94
C ASN A 260 -7.22 16.56 23.91
N ASP A 261 -5.89 16.62 23.89
CA ASP A 261 -5.13 17.46 22.96
C ASP A 261 -4.74 16.66 21.71
N ILE A 262 -5.54 16.81 20.65
CA ILE A 262 -5.33 16.11 19.38
C ILE A 262 -4.03 16.51 18.68
N SER A 263 -3.41 17.64 19.03
CA SER A 263 -2.11 18.04 18.47
C SER A 263 -0.96 17.18 19.00
N LYS A 264 -1.16 16.55 20.16
CA LYS A 264 -0.24 15.58 20.77
C LYS A 264 -0.57 14.13 20.38
N GLY A 265 -1.79 13.90 19.88
CA GLY A 265 -2.25 12.59 19.46
C GLY A 265 -1.76 12.18 18.07
N LYS A 266 -1.52 10.89 17.88
CA LYS A 266 -1.30 10.29 16.56
C LYS A 266 -2.61 9.76 16.01
N ALA A 267 -3.01 10.20 14.82
CA ALA A 267 -4.11 9.56 14.10
C ALA A 267 -3.68 8.16 13.62
N VAL A 268 -4.33 7.13 14.14
CA VAL A 268 -3.97 5.72 13.92
C VAL A 268 -5.02 4.92 13.14
N GLY A 269 -6.19 5.50 12.86
CA GLY A 269 -7.25 4.81 12.14
C GLY A 269 -8.55 5.59 12.08
N VAL A 270 -9.60 4.90 11.65
CA VAL A 270 -10.97 5.41 11.54
C VAL A 270 -11.93 4.43 12.22
N LEU A 271 -12.82 4.98 13.03
CA LEU A 271 -14.00 4.29 13.52
C LEU A 271 -15.17 4.60 12.58
N THR A 272 -15.78 3.58 12.02
CA THR A 272 -17.00 3.70 11.20
C THR A 272 -18.20 3.21 12.01
N VAL A 273 -19.25 4.03 12.08
CA VAL A 273 -20.52 3.70 12.74
C VAL A 273 -21.62 3.71 11.70
N VAL A 274 -22.26 2.57 11.47
CA VAL A 274 -23.45 2.44 10.62
C VAL A 274 -24.64 2.15 11.52
N TYR A 275 -25.47 3.16 11.78
CA TYR A 275 -26.64 3.07 12.65
C TYR A 275 -27.93 3.15 11.85
N ASN A 276 -28.82 2.17 12.00
CA ASN A 276 -30.09 2.12 11.24
C ASN A 276 -31.33 2.55 12.06
N GLY A 277 -31.15 3.07 13.27
CA GLY A 277 -32.23 3.44 14.19
C GLY A 277 -32.57 2.37 15.23
N SER A 278 -32.15 1.12 15.06
CA SER A 278 -32.37 0.02 16.03
C SER A 278 -31.11 -0.77 16.40
N SER A 279 -30.12 -0.79 15.52
CA SER A 279 -28.83 -1.44 15.72
C SER A 279 -27.71 -0.66 15.04
N ALA A 280 -26.51 -0.71 15.62
CA ALA A 280 -25.31 -0.07 15.09
C ALA A 280 -24.20 -1.10 14.83
N LEU A 281 -23.68 -1.13 13.61
CA LEU A 281 -22.40 -1.78 13.30
C LEU A 281 -21.28 -0.75 13.52
N VAL A 282 -20.38 -1.04 14.45
CA VAL A 282 -19.27 -0.16 14.81
C VAL A 282 -17.95 -0.86 14.53
N SER A 283 -17.17 -0.31 13.58
CA SER A 283 -15.96 -0.91 13.06
C SER A 283 -14.74 -0.04 13.34
N TYR A 284 -13.77 -0.61 14.05
CA TYR A 284 -12.42 -0.06 14.21
C TYR A 284 -11.58 -0.49 13.01
N ASN A 285 -11.00 0.47 12.30
CA ASN A 285 -10.09 0.21 11.18
C ASN A 285 -8.81 1.03 11.40
N LEU A 286 -7.75 0.36 11.85
CA LEU A 286 -6.45 0.96 12.04
C LEU A 286 -5.65 1.00 10.74
N ASN A 287 -4.94 2.10 10.54
CA ASN A 287 -3.96 2.23 9.47
C ASN A 287 -2.74 1.37 9.80
N PHE A 288 -2.09 0.81 8.79
CA PHE A 288 -0.77 0.24 8.95
C PHE A 288 0.20 1.31 9.52
N PRO A 289 1.11 1.00 10.47
CA PRO A 289 1.48 -0.32 11.03
C PRO A 289 0.70 -0.75 12.28
N TYR A 290 -0.39 -0.06 12.63
CA TYR A 290 -1.02 -0.20 13.93
C TYR A 290 -1.88 -1.46 14.07
N LYS A 291 -1.85 -2.08 15.25
CA LYS A 291 -2.69 -3.23 15.62
C LYS A 291 -3.47 -2.95 16.90
N LEU A 292 -4.71 -3.44 16.96
CA LEU A 292 -5.51 -3.45 18.18
C LEU A 292 -4.97 -4.54 19.10
N LYS A 293 -4.72 -4.19 20.36
CA LYS A 293 -4.51 -5.16 21.46
C LYS A 293 -5.77 -5.32 22.30
N GLU A 294 -6.52 -4.23 22.47
CA GLU A 294 -7.81 -4.22 23.15
C GLU A 294 -8.77 -3.26 22.43
N ALA A 295 -10.06 -3.56 22.47
CA ALA A 295 -11.13 -2.68 22.01
C ALA A 295 -12.26 -2.65 23.05
N HIS A 296 -12.77 -1.45 23.33
CA HIS A 296 -13.82 -1.21 24.31
C HIS A 296 -14.86 -0.26 23.71
N LEU A 297 -16.13 -0.68 23.67
CA LEU A 297 -17.21 0.07 23.05
C LEU A 297 -18.40 0.24 23.99
N TYR A 298 -18.81 1.49 24.17
CA TYR A 298 -20.15 1.85 24.59
C TYR A 298 -20.94 2.41 23.41
N ALA A 299 -22.17 1.92 23.24
CA ALA A 299 -23.18 2.48 22.35
C ALA A 299 -24.53 2.48 23.07
N GLY A 300 -25.14 3.64 23.25
CA GLY A 300 -26.40 3.76 23.99
C GLY A 300 -27.03 5.14 23.95
N ASN A 301 -28.17 5.31 24.62
CA ASN A 301 -28.95 6.55 24.59
C ASN A 301 -28.45 7.65 25.54
N SER A 302 -27.59 7.31 26.49
CA SER A 302 -26.97 8.27 27.41
C SER A 302 -25.64 8.73 26.85
N VAL A 303 -25.22 9.96 27.17
CA VAL A 303 -23.94 10.53 26.75
C VAL A 303 -22.74 9.68 27.19
N LEU A 304 -22.84 8.97 28.31
CA LEU A 304 -21.87 8.00 28.80
C LEU A 304 -22.59 6.80 29.43
N PRO A 305 -21.94 5.63 29.54
CA PRO A 305 -22.45 4.55 30.35
C PRO A 305 -22.56 5.01 31.82
N VAL A 306 -23.58 4.52 32.52
CA VAL A 306 -23.78 4.78 33.94
C VAL A 306 -23.62 3.48 34.73
N ASN A 307 -23.03 3.55 35.91
CA ASN A 307 -22.94 2.41 36.82
C ASN A 307 -24.26 2.22 37.60
N LYS A 308 -24.28 1.22 38.49
CA LYS A 308 -25.46 0.92 39.34
C LYS A 308 -25.86 2.04 40.29
N GLN A 309 -24.97 3.02 40.51
CA GLN A 309 -25.17 4.20 41.33
C GLN A 309 -25.50 5.44 40.49
N GLU A 310 -25.89 5.25 39.22
CA GLU A 310 -26.28 6.31 38.28
C GLU A 310 -25.18 7.35 37.99
N LYS A 311 -23.92 7.00 38.23
CA LYS A 311 -22.76 7.85 37.91
C LYS A 311 -22.17 7.47 36.56
N TYR A 312 -21.76 8.48 35.80
CA TYR A 312 -21.05 8.29 34.54
C TYR A 312 -19.74 7.51 34.72
N VAL A 313 -19.48 6.63 33.76
CA VAL A 313 -18.34 5.74 33.71
C VAL A 313 -17.45 6.12 32.52
N THR A 314 -16.18 6.36 32.79
CA THR A 314 -15.14 6.68 31.79
C THR A 314 -14.07 5.60 31.68
N ALA A 315 -14.13 4.57 32.53
CA ALA A 315 -13.19 3.46 32.56
C ALA A 315 -13.53 2.46 31.43
N PRO A 316 -12.64 2.23 30.45
CA PRO A 316 -12.95 1.38 29.29
C PRO A 316 -13.35 -0.06 29.63
N GLY A 317 -12.69 -0.68 30.63
CA GLY A 317 -13.02 -2.03 31.09
C GLY A 317 -14.39 -2.17 31.78
N GLN A 318 -15.13 -1.06 31.96
CA GLN A 318 -16.51 -1.07 32.47
C GLN A 318 -17.55 -0.83 31.37
N TYR A 319 -17.14 -0.77 30.10
CA TYR A 319 -18.08 -0.66 28.98
C TYR A 319 -18.76 -1.99 28.67
N PRO A 320 -19.95 -1.99 28.05
CA PRO A 320 -20.69 -3.23 27.79
C PRO A 320 -20.02 -4.18 26.80
N ASN A 321 -19.21 -3.68 25.86
CA ASN A 321 -18.52 -4.48 24.87
C ASN A 321 -17.01 -4.32 25.05
N VAL A 322 -16.31 -5.43 25.29
CA VAL A 322 -14.90 -5.47 25.66
C VAL A 322 -14.24 -6.68 25.02
N ASP A 323 -13.16 -6.44 24.28
CA ASP A 323 -12.24 -7.49 23.80
C ASP A 323 -10.82 -7.13 24.20
N SER A 324 -10.15 -8.01 24.95
CA SER A 324 -8.87 -7.72 25.61
C SER A 324 -7.66 -8.44 25.02
N THR A 325 -7.85 -9.23 23.96
CA THR A 325 -6.76 -9.98 23.31
C THR A 325 -6.94 -9.96 21.80
N LEU A 326 -6.60 -8.82 21.19
CA LEU A 326 -6.61 -8.64 19.75
C LEU A 326 -5.17 -8.62 19.21
N ASP A 327 -5.02 -9.00 17.95
CA ASP A 327 -3.78 -8.82 17.18
C ASP A 327 -4.11 -8.58 15.70
N SER A 328 -5.05 -7.66 15.46
CA SER A 328 -5.57 -7.34 14.13
C SER A 328 -5.60 -5.82 13.91
N SER A 329 -5.57 -5.39 12.66
CA SER A 329 -5.78 -3.98 12.28
C SER A 329 -7.26 -3.57 12.29
N SER A 330 -8.18 -4.53 12.41
CA SER A 330 -9.62 -4.24 12.41
C SER A 330 -10.39 -5.09 13.41
N HIS A 331 -11.46 -4.53 13.96
CA HIS A 331 -12.42 -5.23 14.82
C HIS A 331 -13.80 -4.56 14.74
N SER A 332 -14.89 -5.31 14.90
CA SER A 332 -16.25 -4.76 14.78
C SER A 332 -17.21 -5.31 15.82
N TYR A 333 -18.09 -4.44 16.31
CA TYR A 333 -19.21 -4.77 17.19
C TYR A 333 -20.54 -4.56 16.46
N ASN A 334 -21.49 -5.47 16.69
CA ASN A 334 -22.88 -5.26 16.31
C ASN A 334 -23.71 -5.03 17.59
N VAL A 335 -24.11 -3.78 17.83
CA VAL A 335 -24.89 -3.40 19.01
C VAL A 335 -26.37 -3.30 18.64
N THR A 336 -27.22 -4.04 19.34
CA THR A 336 -28.67 -4.07 19.12
C THR A 336 -29.43 -3.47 20.30
N GLY A 337 -30.74 -3.26 20.15
CA GLY A 337 -31.58 -2.70 21.21
C GLY A 337 -31.41 -1.18 21.39
N LEU A 338 -30.89 -0.51 20.37
CA LEU A 338 -30.77 0.94 20.32
C LEU A 338 -32.10 1.56 19.83
N SER A 339 -32.28 2.85 20.08
CA SER A 339 -33.42 3.61 19.57
C SER A 339 -33.10 5.10 19.58
N GLY A 340 -33.82 5.93 18.82
CA GLY A 340 -33.68 7.38 18.87
C GLY A 340 -32.26 7.88 18.60
N GLN A 341 -31.79 8.85 19.40
CA GLN A 341 -30.41 9.32 19.33
C GLN A 341 -29.49 8.47 20.21
N ILE A 342 -28.29 8.18 19.71
CA ILE A 342 -27.29 7.39 20.44
C ILE A 342 -25.98 8.15 20.62
N TYR A 343 -25.16 7.68 21.54
CA TYR A 343 -23.80 8.12 21.79
C TYR A 343 -22.86 6.92 21.73
N ILE A 344 -21.67 7.16 21.19
CA ILE A 344 -20.63 6.16 21.01
C ILE A 344 -19.37 6.58 21.77
N VAL A 345 -18.87 5.71 22.66
CA VAL A 345 -17.53 5.82 23.22
C VAL A 345 -16.72 4.64 22.71
N ALA A 346 -15.72 4.93 21.89
CA ALA A 346 -14.87 3.92 21.29
C ALA A 346 -13.43 4.13 21.77
N HIS A 347 -12.94 3.16 22.54
CA HIS A 347 -11.59 3.12 23.08
C HIS A 347 -10.84 1.93 22.49
N ALA A 348 -9.54 2.10 22.26
CA ALA A 348 -8.66 1.00 21.91
C ALA A 348 -7.31 1.12 22.62
N THR A 349 -6.68 -0.03 22.89
CA THR A 349 -5.26 -0.13 23.20
C THR A 349 -4.55 -0.52 21.91
N VAL A 350 -3.64 0.33 21.42
CA VAL A 350 -3.05 0.23 20.08
C VAL A 350 -1.54 0.01 20.17
N SER A 351 -1.00 -0.97 19.45
CA SER A 351 0.46 -1.16 19.28
C SER A 351 0.92 -0.69 17.89
N GLY A 352 2.24 -0.59 17.70
CA GLY A 352 2.85 -0.24 16.41
C GLY A 352 3.55 1.12 16.41
N PHE A 353 4.09 1.52 17.57
CA PHE A 353 4.77 2.80 17.79
C PHE A 353 6.28 2.66 17.88
#